data_AF-A0A5E4QCV5-F1
#
_entry.id   AF-A0A5E4QCV5-F1
#
_cell.length_a   1.000
_cell.length_b   1.000
_cell.length_c   1.000
_cell.angle_alpha   90.00
_cell.angle_beta   90.00
_cell.angle_gamma   90.00
#
_symmetry.space_group_name_H-M   'P 1'
#
loop_
_entity.id
_entity.type
_entity.pdbx_description
1 polymer ?
#
loop_
_entity_poly.entity_id
_entity_poly.type
_entity_poly.pdbx_seq_one_letter_code
_entity_poly.pdbx_strand_id
1 'polypeptide(L)'
;MANILDVATPNNLEYQFFPVSSGSVQFKVRAPHDAHIALTMGPQELDPMYEIFIGGWGNTKSVIRRNRTKPDKVEINTPEILNGGEFRGFWVRWDSGVVSAGREGESIPFISWADPDPFPISFVGVCTGWGASGTWKIEDGAEFDTVDKLEYKFGPVAAGSLEFDFLGPHNCHICLAPAPAEVDPIYEIILGGWENSKSVIRHCRQKPDKVTVPTPGIMNANEPKKFLIEWRCGTIAVRDGKTGQVLMEWTDPAPFPITHFGIRTGWGAQGQWRIVHFYKAGEQQPLQPPPAAAPLYNNPPGYPSAPPMGGGGADGEPLFIGRVRHEGSITTGKVQQSHGVCYISFAGQELGFPDYEILMS
;
A
#
# COMPACT_ATOMS: atom_id res chain seq x y z
N MET A 1 1.20 22.35 1.08
CA MET A 1 0.31 21.91 2.18
C MET A 1 0.39 20.40 2.22
N ALA A 2 1.01 19.86 3.28
CA ALA A 2 1.05 18.42 3.54
C ALA A 2 -0.37 17.91 3.74
N ASN A 3 -0.68 16.71 3.24
CA ASN A 3 -1.92 16.04 3.60
C ASN A 3 -1.76 15.56 5.05
N ILE A 4 -2.65 16.01 5.92
CA ILE A 4 -2.65 15.62 7.33
C ILE A 4 -3.76 14.60 7.54
N LEU A 5 -3.41 13.42 8.03
CA LEU A 5 -4.36 12.42 8.50
C LEU A 5 -4.58 12.60 10.01
N ASP A 6 -5.80 12.96 10.40
CA ASP A 6 -6.20 13.00 11.81
C ASP A 6 -6.59 11.59 12.29
N VAL A 7 -5.91 11.11 13.33
CA VAL A 7 -6.13 9.76 13.90
C VAL A 7 -6.40 9.89 15.39
N ALA A 8 -7.40 9.17 15.90
CA ALA A 8 -7.69 9.08 17.33
C ALA A 8 -7.40 7.66 17.82
N THR A 9 -6.65 7.53 18.91
CA THR A 9 -6.27 6.25 19.51
C THR A 9 -6.88 6.14 20.90
N PRO A 10 -7.83 5.22 21.13
CA PRO A 10 -8.42 5.01 22.45
C PRO A 10 -7.47 4.23 23.36
N ASN A 11 -7.81 4.18 24.66
CA ASN A 11 -7.04 3.46 25.68
C ASN A 11 -7.30 1.94 25.59
N ASN A 12 -6.81 1.30 24.54
CA ASN A 12 -6.95 -0.15 24.32
C ASN A 12 -5.70 -0.81 23.70
N LEU A 13 -4.61 -0.07 23.51
CA LEU A 13 -3.36 -0.55 22.91
C LEU A 13 -3.49 -1.11 21.48
N GLU A 14 -4.56 -0.81 20.76
CA GLU A 14 -4.75 -1.30 19.40
C GLU A 14 -4.05 -0.37 18.40
N TYR A 15 -3.15 -0.95 17.59
CA TYR A 15 -2.48 -0.23 16.52
C TYR A 15 -3.42 0.04 15.35
N GLN A 16 -3.44 1.28 14.90
CA GLN A 16 -3.97 1.65 13.60
C GLN A 16 -2.81 1.77 12.63
N PHE A 17 -2.80 0.90 11.61
CA PHE A 17 -1.74 0.83 10.62
C PHE A 17 -2.05 1.65 9.37
N PHE A 18 -1.02 2.34 8.88
CA PHE A 18 -1.04 3.16 7.69
C PHE A 18 0.13 2.74 6.79
N PRO A 19 -0.09 2.57 5.48
CA PRO A 19 1.01 2.27 4.56
C PRO A 19 2.02 3.41 4.58
N VAL A 20 3.30 3.07 4.45
CA VAL A 20 4.40 4.04 4.31
C VAL A 20 5.38 3.59 3.23
N SER A 21 5.91 4.58 2.55
CA SER A 21 6.66 4.50 1.28
C SER A 21 7.93 5.35 1.32
N SER A 22 8.21 6.01 2.43
CA SER A 22 9.40 6.83 2.65
C SER A 22 10.16 6.26 3.83
N GLY A 23 11.49 6.40 3.86
CA GLY A 23 12.34 6.09 5.03
C GLY A 23 12.08 7.00 6.25
N SER A 24 10.90 7.60 6.35
CA SER A 24 10.52 8.52 7.41
C SER A 24 9.02 8.68 7.50
N VAL A 25 8.54 8.96 8.71
CA VAL A 25 7.20 9.47 8.98
C VAL A 25 7.32 10.69 9.89
N GLN A 26 6.57 11.75 9.59
CA GLN A 26 6.42 12.90 10.47
C GLN A 26 5.00 12.90 11.03
N PHE A 27 4.86 13.24 12.31
CA PHE A 27 3.57 13.28 12.96
C PHE A 27 3.57 14.25 14.13
N LYS A 28 2.39 14.72 14.49
CA LYS A 28 2.15 15.42 15.76
C LYS A 28 1.21 14.58 16.61
N VAL A 29 1.46 14.54 17.90
CA VAL A 29 0.62 13.81 18.86
C VAL A 29 0.29 14.70 20.04
N ARG A 30 -0.97 14.65 20.48
CA ARG A 30 -1.46 15.18 21.74
C ARG A 30 -1.90 14.00 22.59
N ALA A 31 -1.07 13.65 23.57
CA ALA A 31 -1.29 12.55 24.51
C ALA A 31 -0.49 12.84 25.79
N PRO A 32 -0.98 12.47 26.98
CA PRO A 32 -0.26 12.73 28.24
C PRO A 32 1.01 11.87 28.39
N HIS A 33 1.02 10.65 27.82
CA HIS A 33 2.14 9.70 27.85
C HIS A 33 1.91 8.57 26.83
N ASP A 34 2.94 7.73 26.64
CA ASP A 34 2.94 6.46 25.92
C ASP A 34 2.44 6.55 24.46
N ALA A 35 3.08 7.40 23.64
CA ALA A 35 2.90 7.39 22.20
C ALA A 35 3.69 6.21 21.60
N HIS A 36 2.99 5.26 20.98
CA HIS A 36 3.58 4.04 20.42
C HIS A 36 3.56 4.10 18.90
N ILE A 37 4.70 3.79 18.29
CA ILE A 37 4.87 3.69 16.84
C ILE A 37 5.39 2.30 16.51
N ALA A 38 4.75 1.63 15.56
CA ALA A 38 5.16 0.34 15.03
C ALA A 38 5.66 0.50 13.59
N LEU A 39 6.79 -0.10 13.23
CA LEU A 39 7.26 -0.21 11.86
C LEU A 39 7.23 -1.69 11.45
N THR A 40 6.49 -2.01 10.39
CA THR A 40 6.13 -3.39 10.02
C THR A 40 6.12 -3.59 8.50
N MET A 41 6.14 -4.86 8.07
CA MET A 41 6.01 -5.25 6.65
C MET A 41 4.55 -5.30 6.17
N GLY A 42 3.58 -5.37 7.08
CA GLY A 42 2.15 -5.46 6.77
C GLY A 42 1.31 -4.72 7.83
N PRO A 43 0.01 -4.52 7.62
CA PRO A 43 -0.87 -3.74 8.50
C PRO A 43 -1.28 -4.51 9.77
N GLN A 44 -0.34 -5.19 10.41
CA GLN A 44 -0.57 -6.09 11.54
C GLN A 44 0.66 -6.21 12.42
N GLU A 45 0.45 -6.53 13.69
CA GLU A 45 1.50 -6.76 14.69
C GLU A 45 2.17 -8.14 14.51
N LEU A 46 2.94 -8.29 13.43
CA LEU A 46 3.73 -9.51 13.16
C LEU A 46 5.22 -9.21 13.12
N ASP A 47 6.00 -10.23 13.49
CA ASP A 47 7.45 -10.20 13.34
C ASP A 47 7.85 -10.38 11.86
N PRO A 48 8.90 -9.67 11.39
CA PRO A 48 9.72 -8.73 12.16
C PRO A 48 9.04 -7.34 12.31
N MET A 49 9.22 -6.72 13.48
CA MET A 49 8.60 -5.45 13.87
C MET A 49 9.56 -4.59 14.70
N TYR A 50 9.56 -3.27 14.44
CA TYR A 50 10.15 -2.30 15.36
C TYR A 50 9.05 -1.58 16.13
N GLU A 51 9.28 -1.37 17.43
CA GLU A 51 8.43 -0.56 18.28
C GLU A 51 9.24 0.62 18.79
N ILE A 52 8.73 1.83 18.59
CA ILE A 52 9.28 3.07 19.13
C ILE A 52 8.25 3.60 20.12
N PHE A 53 8.66 3.69 21.38
CA PHE A 53 7.88 4.28 22.46
C PHE A 53 8.42 5.68 22.70
N ILE A 54 7.57 6.70 22.58
CA ILE A 54 7.90 8.09 22.90
C ILE A 54 7.11 8.48 24.15
N GLY A 55 7.80 9.04 25.15
CA GLY A 55 7.17 9.41 26.42
C GLY A 55 6.53 8.23 27.14
N GLY A 56 7.16 7.06 27.08
CA GLY A 56 6.75 5.88 27.81
C GLY A 56 6.95 5.98 29.33
N TRP A 57 6.37 5.05 30.08
CA TRP A 57 6.46 4.97 31.55
C TRP A 57 6.06 6.29 32.22
N GLY A 58 4.87 6.79 31.89
CA GLY A 58 4.38 8.05 32.43
C GLY A 58 5.17 9.26 31.93
N ASN A 59 5.53 9.26 30.65
CA ASN A 59 6.24 10.38 30.00
C ASN A 59 7.66 10.62 30.53
N THR A 60 8.37 9.57 30.92
CA THR A 60 9.72 9.69 31.50
C THR A 60 10.84 9.28 30.54
N LYS A 61 10.56 8.38 29.60
CA LYS A 61 11.60 7.83 28.71
C LYS A 61 11.07 7.42 27.34
N SER A 62 12.00 7.22 26.41
CA SER A 62 11.72 6.72 25.06
C SER A 62 12.57 5.48 24.79
N VAL A 63 12.02 4.54 24.00
CA VAL A 63 12.62 3.21 23.79
C VAL A 63 12.45 2.78 22.34
N ILE A 64 13.45 2.08 21.79
CA ILE A 64 13.30 1.23 20.59
C ILE A 64 13.37 -0.23 21.01
N ARG A 65 12.38 -1.02 20.60
CA ARG A 65 12.28 -2.48 20.81
C ARG A 65 12.13 -3.18 19.47
N ARG A 66 12.56 -4.44 19.41
CA ARG A 66 12.34 -5.33 18.27
C ARG A 66 11.47 -6.53 18.68
N ASN A 67 10.50 -6.86 17.84
CA ASN A 67 9.66 -8.06 17.91
C ASN A 67 8.96 -8.26 19.26
N ARG A 68 8.57 -7.19 19.96
CA ARG A 68 7.90 -7.27 21.26
C ARG A 68 8.71 -8.03 22.32
N THR A 69 10.02 -8.19 22.11
CA THR A 69 10.91 -8.95 22.98
C THR A 69 11.74 -8.04 23.88
N LYS A 70 11.98 -8.48 25.11
CA LYS A 70 12.97 -7.87 26.01
C LYS A 70 14.33 -8.57 25.86
N PRO A 71 15.46 -7.88 26.09
CA PRO A 71 15.57 -6.48 26.48
C PRO A 71 15.29 -5.51 25.33
N ASP A 72 14.89 -4.29 25.68
CA ASP A 72 14.81 -3.17 24.74
C ASP A 72 16.19 -2.91 24.12
N LYS A 73 16.23 -2.44 22.87
CA LYS A 73 17.50 -2.26 22.13
C LYS A 73 18.21 -0.98 22.49
N VAL A 74 17.44 0.08 22.75
CA VAL A 74 17.93 1.35 23.29
C VAL A 74 16.85 1.99 24.15
N GLU A 75 17.27 2.64 25.22
CA GLU A 75 16.45 3.39 26.15
C GLU A 75 17.12 4.74 26.42
N ILE A 76 16.33 5.83 26.44
CA ILE A 76 16.83 7.16 26.78
C ILE A 76 15.79 7.93 27.61
N ASN A 77 16.27 8.70 28.60
CA ASN A 77 15.41 9.57 29.39
C ASN A 77 14.91 10.75 28.54
N THR A 78 13.59 10.91 28.49
CA THR A 78 12.90 11.97 27.76
C THR A 78 11.73 12.47 28.61
N PRO A 79 12.00 13.05 29.79
CA PRO A 79 10.96 13.51 30.68
C PRO A 79 10.11 14.59 30.00
N GLU A 80 8.80 14.48 30.18
CA GLU A 80 7.81 15.46 29.72
C GLU A 80 7.87 15.72 28.20
N ILE A 81 8.29 14.73 27.40
CA ILE A 81 8.42 14.90 25.95
C ILE A 81 7.05 15.03 25.26
N LEU A 82 6.04 14.30 25.75
CA LEU A 82 4.64 14.40 25.32
C LEU A 82 3.84 15.42 26.14
N ASN A 83 2.66 15.80 25.65
CA ASN A 83 1.74 16.69 26.34
C ASN A 83 0.28 16.37 25.98
N GLY A 84 -0.61 16.29 26.99
CA GLY A 84 -2.03 15.98 26.81
C GLY A 84 -2.90 17.18 26.39
N GLY A 85 -2.42 18.41 26.59
CA GLY A 85 -3.12 19.64 26.26
C GLY A 85 -2.82 20.20 24.86
N GLU A 86 -1.63 19.92 24.31
CA GLU A 86 -1.17 20.46 23.02
C GLU A 86 -0.57 19.39 22.10
N PHE A 87 -0.58 19.65 20.79
CA PHE A 87 0.14 18.82 19.83
C PHE A 87 1.65 19.08 19.91
N ARG A 88 2.42 18.00 20.01
CA ARG A 88 3.88 18.04 19.85
C ARG A 88 4.31 17.21 18.66
N GLY A 89 5.20 17.78 17.85
CA GLY A 89 5.66 17.18 16.61
C GLY A 89 6.91 16.33 16.78
N PHE A 90 6.96 15.24 16.03
CA PHE A 90 8.04 14.26 16.01
C PHE A 90 8.23 13.71 14.61
N TRP A 91 9.38 13.07 14.42
CA TRP A 91 9.64 12.24 13.25
C TRP A 91 10.24 10.92 13.69
N VAL A 92 9.94 9.86 12.95
CA VAL A 92 10.65 8.57 12.98
C VAL A 92 11.25 8.36 11.60
N ARG A 93 12.54 7.98 11.54
CA ARG A 93 13.30 7.74 10.30
C ARG A 93 13.93 6.37 10.31
N TRP A 94 13.94 5.73 9.16
CA TRP A 94 14.65 4.49 8.91
C TRP A 94 15.39 4.57 7.58
N ASP A 95 16.70 4.34 7.63
CA ASP A 95 17.53 4.23 6.45
C ASP A 95 18.70 3.29 6.73
N SER A 96 19.08 2.48 5.73
CA SER A 96 20.27 1.62 5.80
C SER A 96 20.36 0.76 7.09
N GLY A 97 19.20 0.32 7.60
CA GLY A 97 19.10 -0.48 8.84
C GLY A 97 19.16 0.31 10.15
N VAL A 98 19.24 1.64 10.10
CA VAL A 98 19.19 2.51 11.28
C VAL A 98 17.76 3.02 11.49
N VAL A 99 17.19 2.78 12.66
CA VAL A 99 15.89 3.32 13.11
C VAL A 99 16.13 4.42 14.14
N SER A 100 15.54 5.59 13.94
CA SER A 100 15.73 6.75 14.81
C SER A 100 14.47 7.59 14.97
N ALA A 101 14.39 8.34 16.06
CA ALA A 101 13.31 9.31 16.28
C ALA A 101 13.84 10.64 16.83
N GLY A 102 13.18 11.73 16.44
CA GLY A 102 13.54 13.10 16.81
C GLY A 102 12.32 14.01 16.92
N ARG A 103 12.52 15.25 17.36
CA ARG A 103 11.45 16.25 17.46
C ARG A 103 11.26 17.00 16.14
N GLU A 104 10.05 17.48 15.92
CA GLU A 104 9.76 18.38 14.79
C GLU A 104 10.71 19.58 14.81
N GLY A 105 11.28 19.92 13.65
CA GLY A 105 12.27 20.99 13.50
C GLY A 105 13.69 20.63 13.94
N GLU A 106 13.91 19.54 14.68
CA GLU A 106 15.24 19.06 15.06
C GLU A 106 15.77 18.08 14.01
N SER A 107 17.00 18.29 13.53
CA SER A 107 17.66 17.34 12.61
C SER A 107 18.32 16.17 13.34
N ILE A 108 18.67 16.35 14.61
CA ILE A 108 19.38 15.37 15.42
C ILE A 108 18.35 14.48 16.14
N PRO A 109 18.41 13.15 16.00
CA PRO A 109 17.53 12.25 16.74
C PRO A 109 17.84 12.30 18.25
N PHE A 110 16.79 12.19 19.08
CA PHE A 110 16.99 11.93 20.51
C PHE A 110 17.20 10.43 20.80
N ILE A 111 16.80 9.53 19.89
CA ILE A 111 17.02 8.09 20.02
C ILE A 111 17.35 7.48 18.66
N SER A 112 18.31 6.55 18.63
CA SER A 112 18.73 5.87 17.41
C SER A 112 19.27 4.48 17.72
N TRP A 113 19.03 3.54 16.83
CA TRP A 113 19.54 2.18 16.91
C TRP A 113 19.79 1.61 15.52
N ALA A 114 20.93 0.93 15.35
CA ALA A 114 21.28 0.24 14.12
C ALA A 114 20.98 -1.26 14.27
N ASP A 115 20.13 -1.78 13.39
CA ASP A 115 19.79 -3.19 13.35
C ASP A 115 20.85 -4.00 12.59
N PRO A 116 21.47 -5.03 13.19
CA PRO A 116 22.36 -5.95 12.47
C PRO A 116 21.66 -6.79 11.39
N ASP A 117 20.34 -6.95 11.45
CA ASP A 117 19.54 -7.73 10.50
C ASP A 117 18.24 -6.98 10.13
N PRO A 118 18.36 -5.93 9.29
CA PRO A 118 17.24 -5.06 8.97
C PRO A 118 16.25 -5.71 8.00
N PHE A 119 14.98 -5.31 8.10
CA PHE A 119 13.91 -5.75 7.21
C PHE A 119 13.23 -4.55 6.52
N PRO A 120 12.60 -4.76 5.34
CA PRO A 120 11.84 -3.70 4.66
C PRO A 120 10.65 -3.24 5.50
N ILE A 121 10.40 -1.92 5.55
CA ILE A 121 9.24 -1.35 6.24
C ILE A 121 8.25 -0.85 5.19
N SER A 122 6.99 -1.23 5.35
CA SER A 122 5.90 -0.85 4.44
C SER A 122 4.68 -0.27 5.16
N PHE A 123 4.62 -0.38 6.49
CA PHE A 123 3.54 0.18 7.31
C PHE A 123 4.06 0.82 8.60
N VAL A 124 3.44 1.94 8.96
CA VAL A 124 3.54 2.59 10.27
C VAL A 124 2.24 2.35 11.03
N GLY A 125 2.31 1.72 12.20
CA GLY A 125 1.22 1.65 13.16
C GLY A 125 1.36 2.74 14.21
N VAL A 126 0.27 3.38 14.62
CA VAL A 126 0.26 4.23 15.82
C VAL A 126 -0.81 3.77 16.81
N CYS A 127 -0.49 3.84 18.10
CA CYS A 127 -1.44 3.70 19.20
C CYS A 127 -0.98 4.51 20.42
N THR A 128 -1.83 4.60 21.44
CA THR A 128 -1.42 5.06 22.77
C THR A 128 -1.45 3.92 23.77
N GLY A 129 -0.51 3.95 24.72
CA GLY A 129 -0.33 2.94 25.75
C GLY A 129 -1.47 2.87 26.78
N TRP A 130 -1.40 1.87 27.66
CA TRP A 130 -2.35 1.71 28.76
C TRP A 130 -2.45 2.98 29.62
N GLY A 131 -3.68 3.45 29.82
CA GLY A 131 -3.99 4.64 30.61
C GLY A 131 -3.90 5.96 29.84
N ALA A 132 -3.55 5.93 28.54
CA ALA A 132 -3.53 7.11 27.68
C ALA A 132 -4.52 6.98 26.52
N SER A 133 -4.99 8.14 26.06
CA SER A 133 -5.64 8.29 24.76
C SER A 133 -4.92 9.40 24.01
N GLY A 134 -4.78 9.26 22.70
CA GLY A 134 -4.04 10.21 21.87
C GLY A 134 -4.83 10.68 20.66
N THR A 135 -4.64 11.95 20.29
CA THR A 135 -4.99 12.46 18.96
C THR A 135 -3.71 12.71 18.18
N TRP A 136 -3.66 12.27 16.93
CA TRP A 136 -2.49 12.31 16.07
C TRP A 136 -2.81 13.05 14.78
N LYS A 137 -1.79 13.72 14.25
CA LYS A 137 -1.75 14.33 12.92
C LYS A 137 -0.57 13.72 12.20
N ILE A 138 -0.81 12.77 11.32
CA ILE A 138 0.27 12.12 10.56
C ILE A 138 0.42 12.90 9.25
N GLU A 139 1.62 13.38 8.97
CA GLU A 139 1.91 14.16 7.76
C GLU A 139 2.31 13.22 6.62
N ASP A 140 1.58 13.33 5.50
CA ASP A 140 1.83 12.56 4.28
C ASP A 140 2.65 13.34 3.26
N GLY A 141 3.40 12.56 2.50
CA GLY A 141 3.95 12.96 1.22
C GLY A 141 5.40 13.36 1.34
N ALA A 142 6.24 12.61 0.65
CA ALA A 142 7.60 13.03 0.37
C ALA A 142 7.55 13.94 -0.87
N GLU A 143 8.02 15.18 -0.71
CA GLU A 143 8.32 16.03 -1.86
C GLU A 143 9.59 15.50 -2.53
N PHE A 144 9.54 15.33 -3.84
CA PHE A 144 10.70 14.96 -4.64
C PHE A 144 10.90 15.99 -5.74
N ASP A 145 12.14 16.36 -5.98
CA ASP A 145 12.50 17.19 -7.13
C ASP A 145 13.38 16.39 -8.09
N THR A 146 13.13 16.51 -9.38
CA THR A 146 13.96 15.91 -10.42
C THR A 146 14.45 16.99 -11.37
N VAL A 147 15.75 16.95 -11.67
CA VAL A 147 16.39 17.81 -12.67
C VAL A 147 16.29 17.17 -14.06
N ASP A 148 16.71 17.88 -15.10
CA ASP A 148 16.81 17.32 -16.46
C ASP A 148 17.97 16.32 -16.54
N LYS A 149 17.73 15.09 -16.04
CA LYS A 149 18.72 14.03 -15.99
C LYS A 149 18.01 12.68 -15.93
N LEU A 150 18.46 11.74 -16.77
CA LEU A 150 17.92 10.38 -16.86
C LEU A 150 18.34 9.48 -15.70
N GLU A 151 18.11 9.92 -14.46
CA GLU A 151 18.45 9.22 -13.24
C GLU A 151 17.22 9.13 -12.34
N TYR A 152 16.82 7.91 -12.00
CA TYR A 152 15.66 7.68 -11.13
C TYR A 152 15.97 7.96 -9.67
N LYS A 153 15.07 8.69 -9.01
CA LYS A 153 14.96 8.72 -7.56
C LYS A 153 13.91 7.71 -7.13
N PHE A 154 14.31 6.73 -6.32
CA PHE A 154 13.42 5.66 -5.88
C PHE A 154 12.78 5.94 -4.53
N GLY A 155 11.57 5.42 -4.35
CA GLY A 155 10.87 5.31 -3.07
C GLY A 155 10.08 4.00 -3.00
N PRO A 156 9.87 3.40 -1.82
CA PRO A 156 9.02 2.21 -1.69
C PRO A 156 7.55 2.46 -2.07
N VAL A 157 6.82 1.40 -2.39
CA VAL A 157 5.37 1.45 -2.58
C VAL A 157 4.71 0.15 -2.11
N ALA A 158 3.65 0.28 -1.31
CA ALA A 158 3.06 -0.84 -0.58
C ALA A 158 1.66 -1.26 -1.06
N ALA A 159 0.97 -0.43 -1.86
CA ALA A 159 -0.49 -0.42 -1.90
C ALA A 159 -1.17 -0.83 -3.22
N GLY A 160 -0.49 -1.52 -4.14
CA GLY A 160 -1.11 -1.84 -5.44
C GLY A 160 -1.41 -0.59 -6.28
N SER A 161 -0.88 0.56 -5.88
CA SER A 161 -1.11 1.84 -6.53
C SER A 161 -0.09 2.90 -6.08
N LEU A 162 -0.02 3.98 -6.84
CA LEU A 162 0.81 5.15 -6.61
C LEU A 162 0.01 6.39 -7.06
N GLU A 163 -0.34 7.24 -6.10
CA GLU A 163 -0.92 8.56 -6.38
C GLU A 163 0.19 9.62 -6.31
N PHE A 164 0.20 10.55 -7.25
CA PHE A 164 1.15 11.65 -7.25
C PHE A 164 0.63 12.90 -7.96
N ASP A 165 1.18 14.04 -7.55
CA ASP A 165 1.08 15.30 -8.26
C ASP A 165 2.42 15.60 -8.94
N PHE A 166 2.37 16.05 -10.19
CA PHE A 166 3.53 16.49 -10.95
C PHE A 166 3.36 17.92 -11.46
N LEU A 167 4.32 18.78 -11.19
CA LEU A 167 4.43 20.13 -11.75
C LEU A 167 5.67 20.19 -12.64
N GLY A 168 5.47 20.31 -13.95
CA GLY A 168 6.55 20.32 -14.93
C GLY A 168 6.01 20.33 -16.36
N PRO A 169 6.84 20.71 -17.34
CA PRO A 169 6.37 20.96 -18.71
C PRO A 169 6.03 19.67 -19.49
N HIS A 170 6.75 18.56 -19.26
CA HIS A 170 6.60 17.27 -19.96
C HIS A 170 7.55 16.20 -19.39
N ASN A 171 7.61 15.01 -20.01
CA ASN A 171 8.51 13.89 -19.69
C ASN A 171 8.50 13.50 -18.20
N CYS A 172 7.30 13.31 -17.66
CA CYS A 172 7.09 12.74 -16.34
C CYS A 172 7.32 11.22 -16.45
N HIS A 173 8.50 10.73 -16.02
CA HIS A 173 8.84 9.30 -16.05
C HIS A 173 8.66 8.68 -14.67
N ILE A 174 7.89 7.61 -14.63
CA ILE A 174 7.69 6.75 -13.48
C ILE A 174 8.19 5.35 -13.85
N CYS A 175 8.88 4.68 -12.95
CA CYS A 175 9.11 3.25 -13.03
C CYS A 175 8.51 2.54 -11.83
N LEU A 176 8.02 1.32 -12.03
CA LEU A 176 7.61 0.40 -10.97
C LEU A 176 8.54 -0.81 -11.01
N ALA A 177 9.16 -1.14 -9.87
CA ALA A 177 10.28 -2.08 -9.79
C ALA A 177 10.21 -2.98 -8.53
N PRO A 178 10.87 -4.15 -8.55
CA PRO A 178 11.00 -5.03 -7.39
C PRO A 178 12.08 -4.58 -6.39
N ALA A 179 12.90 -3.58 -6.74
CA ALA A 179 14.01 -3.08 -5.94
C ALA A 179 14.23 -1.58 -6.22
N PRO A 180 14.90 -0.82 -5.32
CA PRO A 180 15.21 0.61 -5.51
C PRO A 180 16.40 0.80 -6.46
N ALA A 181 16.38 0.16 -7.61
CA ALA A 181 17.45 0.18 -8.59
C ALA A 181 16.89 0.05 -10.01
N GLU A 182 17.62 0.61 -10.99
CA GLU A 182 17.23 0.56 -12.40
C GLU A 182 17.59 -0.79 -13.06
N VAL A 183 17.15 -1.87 -12.44
CA VAL A 183 17.38 -3.26 -12.84
C VAL A 183 16.09 -3.89 -13.32
N ASP A 184 16.14 -4.57 -14.46
CA ASP A 184 14.97 -5.25 -15.00
C ASP A 184 14.59 -6.46 -14.10
N PRO A 185 13.30 -6.78 -13.98
CA PRO A 185 12.18 -6.20 -14.73
C PRO A 185 11.67 -4.89 -14.13
N ILE A 186 11.28 -3.94 -15.01
CA ILE A 186 10.60 -2.70 -14.62
C ILE A 186 9.45 -2.38 -15.57
N TYR A 187 8.41 -1.73 -15.04
CA TYR A 187 7.40 -1.06 -15.84
C TYR A 187 7.73 0.42 -15.90
N GLU A 188 8.05 0.94 -17.09
CA GLU A 188 8.29 2.37 -17.30
C GLU A 188 7.02 3.02 -17.86
N ILE A 189 6.48 3.98 -17.13
CA ILE A 189 5.33 4.79 -17.50
C ILE A 189 5.85 6.19 -17.79
N ILE A 190 5.55 6.70 -18.99
CA ILE A 190 5.95 8.05 -19.40
C ILE A 190 4.69 8.82 -19.69
N LEU A 191 4.47 9.90 -18.94
CA LEU A 191 3.36 10.81 -19.14
C LEU A 191 3.86 12.11 -19.78
N GLY A 192 3.17 12.57 -20.81
CA GLY A 192 3.58 13.76 -21.56
C GLY A 192 4.94 13.59 -22.26
N GLY A 193 5.25 12.40 -22.76
CA GLY A 193 6.44 12.13 -23.56
C GLY A 193 6.43 12.79 -24.94
N TRP A 194 7.62 12.88 -25.55
CA TRP A 194 7.90 13.51 -26.86
C TRP A 194 7.30 14.92 -26.99
N GLU A 195 7.64 15.82 -26.08
CA GLU A 195 7.12 17.20 -26.05
C GLU A 195 5.63 17.28 -25.71
N ASN A 196 5.21 16.56 -24.65
CA ASN A 196 3.85 16.61 -24.11
C ASN A 196 2.75 16.16 -25.07
N SER A 197 3.07 15.32 -26.06
CA SER A 197 2.13 14.92 -27.10
C SER A 197 1.46 13.57 -26.85
N LYS A 198 2.10 12.68 -26.08
CA LYS A 198 1.64 11.31 -25.85
C LYS A 198 2.14 10.73 -24.54
N SER A 199 1.52 9.64 -24.12
CA SER A 199 1.92 8.87 -22.94
C SER A 199 2.10 7.41 -23.32
N VAL A 200 3.00 6.70 -22.62
CA VAL A 200 3.31 5.30 -22.91
C VAL A 200 3.47 4.45 -21.65
N ILE A 201 3.19 3.15 -21.79
CA ILE A 201 3.62 2.10 -20.86
C ILE A 201 4.64 1.23 -21.61
N ARG A 202 5.80 1.01 -21.00
CA ARG A 202 6.91 0.23 -21.55
C ARG A 202 7.35 -0.81 -20.54
N HIS A 203 7.74 -1.98 -21.02
CA HIS A 203 8.27 -3.05 -20.19
C HIS A 203 9.78 -3.20 -20.42
N CYS A 204 10.56 -3.23 -19.33
CA CYS A 204 12.02 -3.42 -19.33
C CYS A 204 12.78 -2.46 -20.27
N ARG A 205 12.30 -1.23 -20.43
CA ARG A 205 12.88 -0.22 -21.36
C ARG A 205 13.01 -0.68 -22.82
N GLN A 206 12.31 -1.76 -23.21
CA GLN A 206 12.37 -2.32 -24.55
C GLN A 206 11.30 -1.74 -25.46
N LYS A 207 11.62 -1.65 -26.76
CA LYS A 207 10.66 -1.32 -27.82
C LYS A 207 10.13 -2.61 -28.47
N PRO A 208 8.88 -2.62 -28.98
CA PRO A 208 7.91 -1.53 -28.97
C PRO A 208 7.31 -1.25 -27.58
N ASP A 209 6.79 -0.04 -27.38
CA ASP A 209 6.02 0.28 -26.17
C ASP A 209 4.78 -0.63 -26.10
N LYS A 210 4.36 -1.01 -24.88
CA LYS A 210 3.20 -1.88 -24.68
C LYS A 210 1.89 -1.14 -24.89
N VAL A 211 1.87 0.13 -24.50
CA VAL A 211 0.77 1.06 -24.76
C VAL A 211 1.33 2.39 -25.22
N THR A 212 0.64 3.03 -26.16
CA THR A 212 0.91 4.41 -26.58
C THR A 212 -0.41 5.11 -26.83
N VAL A 213 -0.67 6.19 -26.10
CA VAL A 213 -1.91 6.96 -26.20
C VAL A 213 -1.57 8.43 -26.49
N PRO A 214 -2.23 9.08 -27.48
CA PRO A 214 -2.12 10.53 -27.65
C PRO A 214 -2.69 11.27 -26.43
N THR A 215 -1.88 12.12 -25.82
CA THR A 215 -2.24 12.88 -24.61
C THR A 215 -1.67 14.31 -24.71
N PRO A 216 -2.10 15.11 -25.71
CA PRO A 216 -1.54 16.43 -25.95
C PRO A 216 -1.84 17.37 -24.78
N GLY A 217 -0.80 18.00 -24.24
CA GLY A 217 -0.95 18.99 -23.17
C GLY A 217 -1.32 18.40 -21.80
N ILE A 218 -1.09 17.11 -21.59
CA ILE A 218 -1.45 16.46 -20.32
C ILE A 218 -0.65 17.01 -19.12
N MET A 219 0.58 17.50 -19.38
CA MET A 219 1.45 18.17 -18.40
C MET A 219 1.40 19.69 -18.48
N ASN A 220 1.70 20.36 -17.38
CA ASN A 220 1.73 21.82 -17.28
C ASN A 220 2.80 22.29 -16.28
N ALA A 221 3.61 23.28 -16.67
CA ALA A 221 4.67 23.83 -15.82
C ALA A 221 4.18 24.80 -14.72
N ASN A 222 2.94 25.28 -14.83
CA ASN A 222 2.35 26.27 -13.93
C ASN A 222 1.25 25.70 -13.02
N GLU A 223 0.71 24.52 -13.33
CA GLU A 223 -0.34 23.88 -12.55
C GLU A 223 0.01 22.39 -12.30
N PRO A 224 0.02 21.93 -11.03
CA PRO A 224 0.24 20.51 -10.73
C PRO A 224 -0.86 19.63 -11.34
N LYS A 225 -0.45 18.52 -11.95
CA LYS A 225 -1.34 17.50 -12.51
C LYS A 225 -1.33 16.26 -11.62
N LYS A 226 -2.53 15.79 -11.26
CA LYS A 226 -2.73 14.63 -10.38
C LYS A 226 -2.90 13.37 -11.21
N PHE A 227 -2.24 12.30 -10.82
CA PHE A 227 -2.36 10.99 -11.46
C PHE A 227 -2.45 9.89 -10.41
N LEU A 228 -3.12 8.82 -10.80
CA LEU A 228 -3.17 7.57 -10.05
C LEU A 228 -2.70 6.45 -10.96
N ILE A 229 -1.69 5.71 -10.54
CA ILE A 229 -1.28 4.46 -11.17
C ILE A 229 -1.75 3.33 -10.27
N GLU A 230 -2.43 2.34 -10.80
CA GLU A 230 -2.87 1.14 -10.08
C GLU A 230 -2.28 -0.09 -10.75
N TRP A 231 -1.92 -1.09 -9.95
CA TRP A 231 -1.56 -2.42 -10.42
C TRP A 231 -2.28 -3.51 -9.64
N ARG A 232 -2.99 -4.38 -10.36
CA ARG A 232 -3.68 -5.55 -9.79
C ARG A 232 -3.65 -6.69 -10.79
N CYS A 233 -3.25 -7.88 -10.33
CA CYS A 233 -3.20 -9.10 -11.16
C CYS A 233 -2.42 -8.92 -12.49
N GLY A 234 -1.36 -8.12 -12.47
CA GLY A 234 -0.55 -7.81 -13.66
C GLY A 234 -1.12 -6.73 -14.58
N THR A 235 -2.35 -6.25 -14.34
CA THR A 235 -2.90 -5.08 -15.02
C THR A 235 -2.36 -3.81 -14.39
N ILE A 236 -1.73 -2.95 -15.18
CA ILE A 236 -1.28 -1.60 -14.84
C ILE A 236 -2.22 -0.61 -15.49
N ALA A 237 -2.92 0.18 -14.69
CA ALA A 237 -3.82 1.23 -15.13
C ALA A 237 -3.29 2.60 -14.70
N VAL A 238 -3.19 3.53 -15.63
CA VAL A 238 -2.88 4.94 -15.37
C VAL A 238 -4.17 5.72 -15.52
N ARG A 239 -4.52 6.52 -14.50
CA ARG A 239 -5.74 7.31 -14.42
C ARG A 239 -5.45 8.78 -14.19
N ASP A 240 -6.35 9.62 -14.68
CA ASP A 240 -6.43 11.01 -14.26
C ASP A 240 -6.84 11.09 -12.79
N GLY A 241 -6.04 11.74 -11.96
CA GLY A 241 -6.25 11.76 -10.50
C GLY A 241 -7.40 12.66 -10.05
N LYS A 242 -7.96 13.52 -10.91
CA LYS A 242 -9.13 14.36 -10.57
C LYS A 242 -10.45 13.68 -10.92
N THR A 243 -10.48 12.95 -12.03
CA THR A 243 -11.70 12.37 -12.60
C THR A 243 -11.80 10.85 -12.47
N GLY A 244 -10.68 10.17 -12.20
CA GLY A 244 -10.59 8.70 -12.17
C GLY A 244 -10.60 8.03 -13.54
N GLN A 245 -10.64 8.82 -14.63
CA GLN A 245 -10.68 8.30 -16.00
C GLN A 245 -9.42 7.50 -16.32
N VAL A 246 -9.58 6.30 -16.88
CA VAL A 246 -8.45 5.51 -17.40
C VAL A 246 -7.85 6.20 -18.62
N LEU A 247 -6.56 6.53 -18.54
CA LEU A 247 -5.77 7.12 -19.61
C LEU A 247 -5.05 6.03 -20.42
N MET A 248 -4.48 5.05 -19.73
CA MET A 248 -3.74 3.94 -20.32
C MET A 248 -3.90 2.69 -19.46
N GLU A 249 -3.99 1.52 -20.08
CA GLU A 249 -4.08 0.25 -19.37
C GLU A 249 -3.33 -0.84 -20.15
N TRP A 250 -2.58 -1.67 -19.43
CA TRP A 250 -1.89 -2.83 -20.00
C TRP A 250 -1.85 -3.96 -19.00
N THR A 251 -1.99 -5.21 -19.46
CA THR A 251 -1.83 -6.39 -18.61
C THR A 251 -0.59 -7.18 -19.01
N ASP A 252 0.34 -7.33 -18.06
CA ASP A 252 1.50 -8.20 -18.21
C ASP A 252 1.07 -9.67 -18.07
N PRO A 253 1.33 -10.54 -19.06
CA PRO A 253 1.08 -11.98 -18.94
C PRO A 253 1.96 -12.68 -17.88
N ALA A 254 3.08 -12.08 -17.46
CA ALA A 254 4.00 -12.65 -16.47
C ALA A 254 4.45 -11.58 -15.45
N PRO A 255 3.53 -11.10 -14.60
CA PRO A 255 3.81 -9.96 -13.73
C PRO A 255 4.83 -10.30 -12.64
N PHE A 256 5.58 -9.29 -12.23
CA PHE A 256 6.53 -9.36 -11.12
C PHE A 256 6.08 -8.51 -9.92
N PRO A 257 6.61 -8.77 -8.70
CA PRO A 257 6.29 -7.97 -7.52
C PRO A 257 6.78 -6.53 -7.66
N ILE A 258 5.91 -5.56 -7.37
CA ILE A 258 6.28 -4.15 -7.29
C ILE A 258 6.41 -3.78 -5.82
N THR A 259 7.59 -3.30 -5.44
CA THR A 259 7.89 -2.85 -4.07
C THR A 259 8.40 -1.42 -4.05
N HIS A 260 8.79 -0.87 -5.20
CA HIS A 260 9.34 0.47 -5.34
C HIS A 260 8.77 1.17 -6.58
N PHE A 261 8.61 2.49 -6.45
CA PHE A 261 8.53 3.38 -7.60
C PHE A 261 9.88 4.08 -7.79
N GLY A 262 10.15 4.54 -9.00
CA GLY A 262 11.19 5.51 -9.27
C GLY A 262 10.66 6.63 -10.14
N ILE A 263 11.01 7.87 -9.83
CA ILE A 263 10.60 9.04 -10.60
C ILE A 263 11.81 9.78 -11.18
N ARG A 264 11.64 10.31 -12.39
CA ARG A 264 12.63 11.18 -13.03
C ARG A 264 11.96 12.09 -14.06
N THR A 265 12.69 13.14 -14.42
CA THR A 265 12.43 13.94 -15.62
C THR A 265 13.64 13.88 -16.54
N GLY A 266 13.47 14.23 -17.80
CA GLY A 266 14.59 14.30 -18.73
C GLY A 266 14.20 14.97 -20.04
N TRP A 267 15.17 15.07 -20.94
CA TRP A 267 15.02 15.67 -22.26
C TRP A 267 14.48 17.11 -22.18
N GLY A 268 15.15 17.97 -21.41
CA GLY A 268 14.80 19.38 -21.25
C GLY A 268 13.75 19.66 -20.17
N ALA A 269 13.19 18.62 -19.52
CA ALA A 269 12.19 18.78 -18.48
C ALA A 269 12.80 18.72 -17.08
N GLN A 270 12.28 19.58 -16.19
CA GLN A 270 12.44 19.49 -14.75
C GLN A 270 11.07 19.33 -14.11
N GLY A 271 11.01 18.69 -12.94
CA GLY A 271 9.75 18.36 -12.30
C GLY A 271 9.80 18.47 -10.80
N GLN A 272 8.77 19.08 -10.23
CA GLN A 272 8.45 18.98 -8.80
C GLN A 272 7.36 17.92 -8.64
N TRP A 273 7.55 17.03 -7.67
CA TRP A 273 6.69 15.90 -7.44
C TRP A 273 6.21 15.91 -6.00
N ARG A 274 4.96 15.51 -5.83
CA ARG A 274 4.41 15.16 -4.53
C ARG A 274 3.80 13.79 -4.63
N ILE A 275 4.38 12.82 -3.95
CA ILE A 275 3.80 11.47 -3.88
C ILE A 275 2.83 11.42 -2.71
N VAL A 276 1.62 10.94 -2.93
CA VAL A 276 0.57 10.79 -1.91
C VAL A 276 0.56 9.33 -1.46
N HIS A 277 0.58 9.09 -0.15
CA HIS A 277 0.74 7.74 0.40
C HIS A 277 -0.38 7.31 1.36
N PHE A 278 -1.29 8.21 1.75
CA PHE A 278 -2.49 7.86 2.49
C PHE A 278 -3.64 7.50 1.55
N TYR A 279 -4.10 6.26 1.67
CA TYR A 279 -5.50 5.95 1.40
C TYR A 279 -6.35 6.38 2.59
N LYS A 280 -7.42 7.15 2.35
CA LYS A 280 -8.56 7.15 3.27
C LYS A 280 -9.28 5.80 3.13
N ALA A 281 -9.19 4.96 4.17
CA ALA A 281 -10.08 3.82 4.31
C ALA A 281 -11.52 4.35 4.43
N GLY A 282 -12.25 4.43 3.30
CA GLY A 282 -13.60 4.99 3.25
C GLY A 282 -14.10 5.42 1.87
N GLU A 283 -13.21 5.64 0.90
CA GLU A 283 -13.59 5.98 -0.49
C GLU A 283 -13.48 4.77 -1.44
N GLN A 284 -13.91 3.58 -0.97
CA GLN A 284 -14.37 2.59 -1.93
C GLN A 284 -15.60 3.17 -2.62
N GLN A 285 -15.49 3.44 -3.92
CA GLN A 285 -16.66 3.63 -4.76
C GLN A 285 -17.59 2.44 -4.49
N PRO A 286 -18.87 2.66 -4.11
CA PRO A 286 -19.73 1.57 -3.68
C PRO A 286 -19.78 0.52 -4.77
N LEU A 287 -19.55 -0.74 -4.38
CA LEU A 287 -19.74 -1.91 -5.24
C LEU A 287 -21.12 -1.76 -5.89
N GLN A 288 -21.15 -1.63 -7.21
CA GLN A 288 -22.42 -1.67 -7.93
C GLN A 288 -23.10 -3.02 -7.60
N PRO A 289 -24.40 -3.03 -7.26
CA PRO A 289 -25.09 -4.28 -7.01
C PRO A 289 -24.98 -5.18 -8.26
N PRO A 290 -24.77 -6.49 -8.08
CA PRO A 290 -24.65 -7.41 -9.20
C PRO A 290 -25.93 -7.36 -10.05
N PRO A 291 -25.81 -7.38 -11.39
CA PRO A 291 -26.97 -7.48 -12.26
C PRO A 291 -27.76 -8.75 -11.93
N ALA A 292 -29.10 -8.64 -11.94
CA ALA A 292 -30.00 -9.75 -11.66
C ALA A 292 -29.71 -10.95 -12.59
N ALA A 293 -29.67 -12.14 -12.01
CA ALA A 293 -29.35 -13.39 -12.69
C ALA A 293 -30.30 -13.66 -13.88
N ALA A 294 -29.73 -13.92 -15.05
CA ALA A 294 -30.44 -14.48 -16.19
C ALA A 294 -30.71 -15.99 -15.96
N PRO A 295 -31.83 -16.54 -16.48
CA PRO A 295 -32.25 -17.90 -16.16
C PRO A 295 -31.36 -18.99 -16.77
N LEU A 296 -31.26 -20.06 -15.99
CA LEU A 296 -30.49 -21.30 -16.11
C LEU A 296 -30.41 -21.90 -17.53
N TYR A 297 -29.19 -22.17 -18.00
CA TYR A 297 -28.97 -23.05 -19.15
C TYR A 297 -29.14 -24.51 -18.73
N ASN A 298 -30.09 -25.21 -19.35
CA ASN A 298 -30.19 -26.68 -19.28
C ASN A 298 -28.99 -27.33 -19.98
N ASN A 299 -28.43 -28.39 -19.38
CA ASN A 299 -27.32 -29.15 -19.97
C ASN A 299 -27.73 -29.90 -21.25
N PRO A 300 -26.89 -29.92 -22.31
CA PRO A 300 -27.10 -30.76 -23.47
C PRO A 300 -26.91 -32.26 -23.16
N PRO A 301 -27.52 -33.17 -23.94
CA PRO A 301 -27.43 -34.62 -23.71
C PRO A 301 -26.03 -35.16 -24.05
N GLY A 302 -25.38 -35.86 -23.11
CA GLY A 302 -24.11 -36.57 -23.33
C GLY A 302 -23.03 -36.41 -22.25
N TYR A 303 -23.27 -35.66 -21.16
CA TYR A 303 -22.31 -35.51 -20.07
C TYR A 303 -22.47 -36.56 -18.95
N PRO A 304 -21.39 -37.07 -18.35
CA PRO A 304 -21.43 -38.10 -17.30
C PRO A 304 -22.19 -37.67 -16.04
N SER A 305 -22.84 -38.66 -15.43
CA SER A 305 -23.85 -38.52 -14.38
C SER A 305 -23.26 -38.26 -12.99
N ALA A 306 -23.65 -37.11 -12.44
CA ALA A 306 -23.60 -36.67 -11.04
C ALA A 306 -22.21 -36.48 -10.38
N PRO A 307 -21.96 -35.31 -9.75
CA PRO A 307 -20.70 -35.04 -9.05
C PRO A 307 -20.54 -35.89 -7.76
N PRO A 308 -19.30 -36.21 -7.34
CA PRO A 308 -19.03 -36.97 -6.13
C PRO A 308 -19.47 -36.20 -4.88
N MET A 309 -20.18 -36.89 -3.99
CA MET A 309 -20.66 -36.33 -2.71
C MET A 309 -19.49 -36.22 -1.72
N GLY A 310 -19.20 -35.00 -1.25
CA GLY A 310 -18.07 -34.66 -0.38
C GLY A 310 -18.37 -34.66 1.13
N GLY A 311 -19.60 -34.95 1.52
CA GLY A 311 -20.07 -34.97 2.92
C GLY A 311 -21.47 -34.36 3.09
N GLY A 312 -22.08 -34.48 4.27
CA GLY A 312 -23.38 -33.87 4.59
C GLY A 312 -23.24 -32.62 5.45
N GLY A 313 -23.95 -31.55 5.09
CA GLY A 313 -24.00 -30.30 5.88
C GLY A 313 -24.77 -30.45 7.20
N ALA A 314 -24.74 -29.42 8.05
CA ALA A 314 -25.43 -29.39 9.34
C ALA A 314 -26.95 -29.62 9.23
N ASP A 315 -27.53 -29.35 8.06
CA ASP A 315 -28.96 -29.48 7.76
C ASP A 315 -29.31 -30.77 6.98
N GLY A 316 -28.33 -31.66 6.78
CA GLY A 316 -28.51 -32.93 6.05
C GLY A 316 -28.46 -32.82 4.53
N GLU A 317 -28.22 -31.62 3.97
CA GLU A 317 -28.00 -31.42 2.53
C GLU A 317 -26.68 -32.07 2.07
N PRO A 318 -26.67 -32.80 0.95
CA PRO A 318 -25.44 -33.30 0.35
C PRO A 318 -24.57 -32.16 -0.17
N LEU A 319 -23.31 -32.11 0.29
CA LEU A 319 -22.30 -31.17 -0.17
C LEU A 319 -21.44 -31.83 -1.25
N PHE A 320 -20.98 -31.03 -2.21
CA PHE A 320 -20.12 -31.48 -3.30
C PHE A 320 -18.75 -30.83 -3.19
N ILE A 321 -17.76 -31.37 -3.89
CA ILE A 321 -16.44 -30.75 -3.96
C ILE A 321 -16.40 -29.87 -5.20
N GLY A 322 -16.17 -28.58 -4.99
CA GLY A 322 -15.91 -27.61 -6.05
C GLY A 322 -14.49 -27.10 -5.97
N ARG A 323 -14.04 -26.42 -7.02
CA ARG A 323 -12.84 -25.61 -6.99
C ARG A 323 -13.16 -24.21 -7.49
N VAL A 324 -12.50 -23.24 -6.88
CA VAL A 324 -12.62 -21.83 -7.20
C VAL A 324 -11.24 -21.27 -7.46
N ARG A 325 -11.15 -20.28 -8.34
CA ARG A 325 -9.94 -19.51 -8.50
C ARG A 325 -9.96 -18.38 -7.48
N HIS A 326 -9.07 -18.44 -6.48
CA HIS A 326 -8.97 -17.43 -5.43
C HIS A 326 -7.50 -17.06 -5.21
N GLU A 327 -7.20 -15.77 -5.30
CA GLU A 327 -5.84 -15.21 -5.21
C GLU A 327 -4.79 -15.93 -6.08
N GLY A 328 -5.17 -16.29 -7.29
CA GLY A 328 -4.28 -16.96 -8.25
C GLY A 328 -4.04 -18.45 -8.00
N SER A 329 -4.55 -19.00 -6.89
CA SER A 329 -4.57 -20.45 -6.64
C SER A 329 -5.90 -21.08 -7.07
N ILE A 330 -5.85 -22.34 -7.47
CA ILE A 330 -7.04 -23.18 -7.58
C ILE A 330 -7.25 -23.83 -6.22
N THR A 331 -8.26 -23.35 -5.51
CA THR A 331 -8.55 -23.79 -4.14
C THR A 331 -9.83 -24.61 -4.15
N THR A 332 -9.75 -25.82 -3.59
CA THR A 332 -10.92 -26.69 -3.43
C THR A 332 -11.77 -26.23 -2.26
N GLY A 333 -13.09 -26.28 -2.44
CA GLY A 333 -14.09 -25.85 -1.47
C GLY A 333 -15.29 -26.77 -1.41
N LYS A 334 -16.15 -26.53 -0.42
CA LYS A 334 -17.45 -27.21 -0.26
C LYS A 334 -18.51 -26.49 -1.10
N VAL A 335 -19.21 -27.20 -1.95
CA VAL A 335 -20.33 -26.68 -2.73
C VAL A 335 -21.62 -27.01 -2.01
N GLN A 336 -22.39 -25.98 -1.69
CA GLN A 336 -23.75 -26.11 -1.21
C GLN A 336 -24.70 -25.74 -2.35
N GLN A 337 -25.37 -26.74 -2.91
CA GLN A 337 -26.14 -26.56 -4.15
C GLN A 337 -27.35 -25.66 -3.94
N SER A 338 -28.02 -25.75 -2.79
CA SER A 338 -29.16 -24.88 -2.45
C SER A 338 -28.78 -23.39 -2.41
N HIS A 339 -27.52 -23.07 -2.09
CA HIS A 339 -26.98 -21.71 -2.08
C HIS A 339 -26.42 -21.30 -3.45
N GLY A 340 -26.13 -22.25 -4.33
CA GLY A 340 -25.40 -22.00 -5.58
C GLY A 340 -24.00 -21.45 -5.33
N VAL A 341 -23.33 -21.88 -4.24
CA VAL A 341 -22.06 -21.31 -3.77
C VAL A 341 -21.05 -22.41 -3.43
N CYS A 342 -19.81 -22.22 -3.86
CA CYS A 342 -18.64 -22.94 -3.37
C CYS A 342 -17.93 -22.13 -2.29
N TYR A 343 -17.78 -22.69 -1.09
CA TYR A 343 -17.11 -22.07 0.03
C TYR A 343 -15.67 -22.59 0.19
N ILE A 344 -14.71 -21.68 0.31
CA ILE A 344 -13.33 -22.00 0.69
C ILE A 344 -12.95 -21.30 1.98
N SER A 345 -12.04 -21.92 2.74
CA SER A 345 -11.37 -21.28 3.85
C SER A 345 -10.16 -20.49 3.34
N PHE A 346 -10.14 -19.18 3.53
CA PHE A 346 -9.02 -18.33 3.15
C PHE A 346 -8.81 -17.17 4.15
N ALA A 347 -7.55 -16.89 4.51
CA ALA A 347 -7.18 -15.86 5.48
C ALA A 347 -7.98 -15.90 6.81
N GLY A 348 -8.35 -17.09 7.26
CA GLY A 348 -9.14 -17.30 8.49
C GLY A 348 -10.65 -17.06 8.34
N GLN A 349 -11.15 -16.82 7.13
CA GLN A 349 -12.57 -16.59 6.83
C GLN A 349 -13.12 -17.66 5.87
N GLU A 350 -14.44 -17.86 5.91
CA GLU A 350 -15.17 -18.68 4.91
C GLU A 350 -15.68 -17.75 3.80
N LEU A 351 -15.17 -17.94 2.59
CA LEU A 351 -15.50 -17.12 1.44
C LEU A 351 -16.36 -17.91 0.46
N GLY A 352 -17.50 -17.34 0.05
CA GLY A 352 -18.44 -17.96 -0.89
C GLY A 352 -18.27 -17.45 -2.32
N PHE A 353 -18.19 -18.37 -3.27
CA PHE A 353 -18.04 -18.09 -4.70
C PHE A 353 -19.23 -18.66 -5.50
N PRO A 354 -19.95 -17.84 -6.28
CA PRO A 354 -21.03 -18.33 -7.15
C PRO A 354 -20.51 -18.96 -8.44
N ASP A 355 -19.32 -18.56 -8.89
CA ASP A 355 -18.63 -19.14 -10.04
C ASP A 355 -17.60 -20.18 -9.55
N TYR A 356 -17.87 -21.45 -9.82
CA TYR A 356 -17.03 -22.57 -9.42
C TYR A 356 -17.14 -23.72 -10.41
N GLU A 357 -16.12 -24.57 -10.43
CA GLU A 357 -16.14 -25.82 -11.17
C GLU A 357 -16.43 -26.96 -10.20
N ILE A 358 -17.45 -27.76 -10.48
CA ILE A 358 -17.75 -28.95 -9.68
C ILE A 358 -16.87 -30.10 -10.16
N LEU A 359 -16.25 -30.80 -9.22
CA LEU A 359 -15.56 -32.05 -9.53
C LEU A 359 -16.60 -33.07 -10.02
N MET A 360 -16.39 -33.66 -11.19
CA MET A 360 -17.24 -34.72 -11.75
C MET A 360 -16.39 -36.01 -11.86
N SER A 361 -16.96 -37.18 -11.57
CA SER A 361 -16.29 -38.48 -11.69
C SER A 361 -16.53 -39.14 -13.05
#